data_AF-A0ABD7V118-F1
#
_entry.id   AF-A0ABD7V118-F1
#
_cell.length_a   1.000
_cell.length_b   1.000
_cell.length_c   1.000
_cell.angle_alpha   90.00
_cell.angle_beta   90.00
_cell.angle_gamma   90.00
#
_symmetry.space_group_name_H-M   'P 1'
#
loop_
_entity.id
_entity.type
_entity.pdbx_description
1 polymer ?
#
loop_
_entity_poly.entity_id
_entity_poly.type
_entity_poly.pdbx_seq_one_letter_code
_entity_poly.pdbx_strand_id
1 'polypeptide(L)'
;MLRPMLSRIVELRAEVLRAEAEKAATKAAADERRRHFADFESRARPMLERVAAGDVVTDGDVRRARLLEAQLRDGIRAPGWDRPELRKAVWDARGNGTEIVLLDDGGLDDLPVGERIVRHERITQAVIDELDRGCDRITARIMPPGRTELATVVVERDGITERLDFDHAGGVDPEAGETSGGSGVSG
;
A
#
# COMPACT_ATOMS: atom_id res chain seq x y z
N MET A 1 -39.97 16.46 -34.67
CA MET A 1 -39.22 15.19 -34.57
C MET A 1 -37.69 15.35 -34.44
N LEU A 2 -37.11 16.56 -34.39
CA LEU A 2 -35.65 16.77 -34.35
C LEU A 2 -35.00 16.54 -32.96
N ARG A 3 -35.75 16.78 -31.88
CA ARG A 3 -35.30 16.65 -30.48
C ARG A 3 -34.73 15.25 -30.12
N PRO A 4 -35.39 14.12 -30.44
CA PRO A 4 -34.87 12.80 -30.08
C PRO A 4 -33.55 12.45 -30.79
N MET A 5 -33.33 12.89 -32.04
CA MET A 5 -32.05 12.69 -32.73
C MET A 5 -30.92 13.50 -32.10
N LEU A 6 -31.17 14.76 -31.71
CA LEU A 6 -30.18 15.59 -31.02
C LEU A 6 -29.79 15.02 -29.66
N SER A 7 -30.77 14.53 -28.88
CA SER A 7 -30.50 13.83 -27.61
C SER A 7 -29.61 12.60 -27.83
N ARG A 8 -29.88 11.81 -28.87
CA ARG A 8 -29.08 10.62 -29.18
C ARG A 8 -27.64 10.95 -29.56
N ILE A 9 -27.41 12.04 -30.31
CA ILE A 9 -26.06 12.51 -30.65
C ILE A 9 -25.29 12.95 -29.40
N VAL A 10 -25.95 13.66 -28.48
CA VAL A 10 -25.35 14.10 -27.22
C VAL A 10 -24.98 12.91 -26.33
N GLU A 11 -25.88 11.93 -26.21
CA GLU A 11 -25.63 10.68 -25.48
C GLU A 11 -24.44 9.91 -26.04
N LEU A 12 -24.40 9.69 -27.36
CA LEU A 12 -23.31 8.97 -28.02
C LEU A 12 -21.97 9.70 -27.84
N ARG A 13 -21.95 11.03 -27.91
CA ARG A 13 -20.73 11.82 -27.62
C ARG A 13 -20.28 11.65 -26.17
N ALA A 14 -21.22 11.67 -25.21
CA ALA A 14 -20.90 11.45 -23.81
C ALA A 14 -20.35 10.03 -23.56
N GLU A 15 -20.88 9.01 -24.23
CA GLU A 15 -20.36 7.64 -24.17
C GLU A 15 -18.94 7.54 -24.73
N VAL A 16 -18.68 8.13 -25.90
CA VAL A 16 -17.34 8.16 -26.51
C VAL A 16 -16.34 8.85 -25.58
N LEU A 17 -16.69 10.02 -25.04
CA LEU A 17 -15.82 10.76 -24.11
C LEU A 17 -15.51 9.95 -22.84
N ARG A 18 -16.50 9.25 -22.26
CA ARG A 18 -16.27 8.37 -21.10
C ARG A 18 -15.33 7.22 -21.43
N ALA A 19 -15.55 6.55 -22.57
CA ALA A 19 -14.71 5.44 -23.00
C ALA A 19 -13.27 5.90 -23.30
N GLU A 20 -13.09 7.08 -23.88
CA GLU A 20 -11.77 7.68 -24.09
C GLU A 20 -11.07 8.02 -22.77
N ALA A 21 -11.81 8.61 -21.82
CA ALA A 21 -11.29 8.91 -20.48
C ALA A 21 -10.86 7.65 -19.72
N GLU A 22 -11.68 6.58 -19.76
CA GLU A 22 -11.36 5.29 -19.13
C GLU A 22 -10.13 4.63 -19.76
N LYS A 23 -10.02 4.65 -21.10
CA LYS A 23 -8.82 4.16 -21.81
C LYS A 23 -7.58 4.98 -21.44
N ALA A 24 -7.69 6.30 -21.38
CA ALA A 24 -6.60 7.18 -20.99
C ALA A 24 -6.15 6.89 -19.55
N ALA A 25 -7.09 6.73 -18.61
CA ALA A 25 -6.80 6.39 -17.22
C ALA A 25 -6.12 5.01 -17.10
N THR A 26 -6.62 4.00 -17.82
CA THR A 26 -6.03 2.65 -17.85
C THR A 26 -4.60 2.68 -18.38
N LYS A 27 -4.37 3.43 -19.47
CA LYS A 27 -3.03 3.60 -20.05
C LYS A 27 -2.09 4.31 -19.08
N ALA A 28 -2.54 5.40 -18.45
CA ALA A 28 -1.74 6.13 -17.47
C ALA A 28 -1.34 5.24 -16.29
N ALA A 29 -2.27 4.44 -15.75
CA ALA A 29 -1.98 3.50 -14.68
C ALA A 29 -0.99 2.39 -15.11
N ALA A 30 -1.09 1.92 -16.36
CA ALA A 30 -0.14 0.94 -16.90
C ALA A 30 1.26 1.54 -17.10
N ASP A 31 1.36 2.78 -17.58
CA ASP A 31 2.63 3.48 -17.74
C ASP A 31 3.30 3.74 -16.38
N GLU A 32 2.52 4.08 -15.35
CA GLU A 32 3.03 4.27 -14.00
C GLU A 32 3.59 2.97 -13.40
N ARG A 33 2.85 1.86 -13.51
CA ARG A 33 3.36 0.54 -13.10
C ARG A 33 4.64 0.16 -13.85
N ARG A 34 4.75 0.50 -15.13
CA ARG A 34 5.95 0.25 -15.92
C ARG A 34 7.14 1.06 -15.42
N ARG A 35 6.94 2.33 -15.06
CA ARG A 35 7.99 3.16 -14.44
C ARG A 35 8.43 2.59 -13.10
N HIS A 36 7.48 2.18 -12.26
CA HIS A 36 7.78 1.54 -10.98
C HIS A 36 8.59 0.24 -11.13
N PHE A 37 8.21 -0.60 -12.09
CA PHE A 37 8.95 -1.84 -12.35
C PHE A 37 10.35 -1.57 -12.89
N ALA A 38 10.50 -0.58 -13.78
CA ALA A 38 11.82 -0.17 -14.30
C ALA A 38 12.74 0.37 -13.19
N ASP A 39 12.20 1.13 -12.24
CA ASP A 39 12.94 1.58 -11.06
C ASP A 39 13.42 0.40 -10.20
N PHE A 40 12.52 -0.56 -9.92
CA PHE A 40 12.88 -1.79 -9.22
C PHE A 40 13.98 -2.58 -9.97
N GLU A 41 13.80 -2.75 -11.28
CA GLU A 41 14.75 -3.46 -12.13
C GLU A 41 16.14 -2.81 -12.11
N SER A 42 16.19 -1.47 -12.13
CA SER A 42 17.46 -0.73 -12.07
C SER A 42 18.27 -1.03 -10.80
N ARG A 43 17.59 -1.37 -9.69
CA ARG A 43 18.20 -1.71 -8.41
C ARG A 43 18.53 -3.20 -8.31
N ALA A 44 17.67 -4.07 -8.83
CA ALA A 44 17.84 -5.53 -8.74
C ALA A 44 18.85 -6.07 -9.75
N ARG A 45 18.84 -5.57 -10.98
CA ARG A 45 19.65 -6.08 -12.10
C ARG A 45 21.15 -6.13 -11.82
N PRO A 46 21.81 -5.06 -11.33
CA PRO A 46 23.25 -5.10 -11.07
C PRO A 46 23.65 -6.16 -10.04
N MET A 47 22.78 -6.40 -9.05
CA MET A 47 23.03 -7.42 -8.03
C MET A 47 22.91 -8.83 -8.61
N LEU A 48 21.88 -9.09 -9.43
CA LEU A 48 21.68 -10.38 -10.08
C LEU A 48 22.79 -10.69 -11.10
N GLU A 49 23.27 -9.69 -11.82
CA GLU A 49 24.39 -9.83 -12.77
C GLU A 49 25.70 -10.18 -12.05
N ARG A 50 25.99 -9.57 -10.90
CA ARG A 50 27.14 -9.96 -10.05
C ARG A 50 27.05 -11.41 -9.59
N VAL A 51 25.87 -11.83 -9.12
CA VAL A 51 25.64 -13.23 -8.72
C VAL A 51 25.84 -14.17 -9.90
N ALA A 52 25.31 -13.83 -11.08
CA ALA A 52 25.46 -14.62 -12.30
C ALA A 52 26.91 -14.71 -12.78
N ALA A 53 27.71 -13.65 -12.57
CA ALA A 53 29.14 -13.63 -12.87
C ALA A 53 29.99 -14.47 -11.89
N GLY A 54 29.41 -14.95 -10.78
CA GLY A 54 30.12 -15.71 -9.77
C GLY A 54 30.92 -14.83 -8.80
N ASP A 55 30.60 -13.54 -8.69
CA ASP A 55 31.24 -12.64 -7.74
C ASP A 55 30.96 -13.06 -6.29
N VAL A 56 31.85 -12.67 -5.38
CA VAL A 56 31.64 -12.87 -3.94
C VAL A 56 30.43 -12.05 -3.49
N VAL A 57 29.43 -12.75 -2.96
CA VAL A 57 28.23 -12.15 -2.36
C VAL A 57 28.54 -11.78 -0.92
N THR A 58 28.43 -10.50 -0.59
CA THR A 58 28.65 -10.00 0.77
C THR A 58 27.36 -10.07 1.60
N ASP A 59 27.47 -10.03 2.93
CA ASP A 59 26.28 -9.91 3.80
C ASP A 59 25.46 -8.64 3.49
N GLY A 60 26.12 -7.57 3.05
CA GLY A 60 25.45 -6.35 2.59
C GLY A 60 24.62 -6.57 1.32
N ASP A 61 25.11 -7.41 0.41
CA ASP A 61 24.35 -7.82 -0.79
C ASP A 61 23.13 -8.65 -0.41
N VAL A 62 23.28 -9.60 0.52
CA VAL A 62 22.15 -10.42 1.02
C VAL A 62 21.10 -9.54 1.69
N ARG A 63 21.50 -8.57 2.52
CA ARG A 63 20.56 -7.63 3.16
C ARG A 63 19.80 -6.81 2.12
N ARG A 64 20.49 -6.24 1.14
CA ARG A 64 19.83 -5.50 0.04
C ARG A 64 18.90 -6.38 -0.78
N ALA A 65 19.30 -7.62 -1.08
CA ALA A 65 18.47 -8.58 -1.80
C ALA A 65 17.15 -8.85 -1.08
N ARG A 66 17.19 -9.02 0.25
CA ARG A 66 15.99 -9.22 1.08
C ARG A 66 15.10 -8.00 1.09
N LEU A 67 15.65 -6.79 1.16
CA LEU A 67 14.86 -5.56 1.07
C LEU A 67 14.15 -5.42 -0.28
N LEU A 68 14.84 -5.72 -1.39
CA LEU A 68 14.25 -5.73 -2.72
C LEU A 68 13.15 -6.79 -2.87
N GLU A 69 13.39 -8.02 -2.42
CA GLU A 69 12.38 -9.09 -2.44
C GLU A 69 11.14 -8.71 -1.63
N ALA A 70 11.33 -8.17 -0.42
CA ALA A 70 10.23 -7.76 0.44
C ALA A 70 9.42 -6.61 -0.21
N GLN A 71 10.09 -5.62 -0.81
CA GLN A 71 9.41 -4.55 -1.55
C GLN A 71 8.60 -5.07 -2.74
N LEU A 72 9.16 -6.02 -3.52
CA LEU A 72 8.45 -6.64 -4.63
C LEU A 72 7.22 -7.42 -4.15
N ARG A 73 7.39 -8.20 -3.07
CA ARG A 73 6.31 -8.99 -2.48
C ARG A 73 5.16 -8.11 -2.00
N ASP A 74 5.45 -7.00 -1.35
CA ASP A 74 4.42 -6.06 -0.89
C ASP A 74 3.65 -5.46 -2.05
N GLY A 75 4.34 -5.00 -3.10
CA GLY A 75 3.67 -4.44 -4.28
C GLY A 75 2.76 -5.43 -5.02
N ILE A 76 3.04 -6.73 -4.91
CA ILE A 76 2.19 -7.80 -5.46
C ILE A 76 1.03 -8.15 -4.51
N ARG A 77 1.31 -8.30 -3.21
CA ARG A 77 0.34 -8.83 -2.23
C ARG A 77 -0.60 -7.77 -1.68
N ALA A 78 -0.15 -6.52 -1.66
CA ALA A 78 -0.84 -5.44 -0.97
C ALA A 78 -0.90 -4.18 -1.86
N PRO A 79 -1.51 -4.27 -3.07
CA PRO A 79 -1.43 -3.25 -4.10
C PRO A 79 -2.00 -1.88 -3.69
N GLY A 80 -2.94 -1.83 -2.73
CA GLY A 80 -3.41 -0.59 -2.14
C GLY A 80 -2.27 0.21 -1.51
N TRP A 81 -1.31 -0.45 -0.87
CA TRP A 81 -0.17 0.21 -0.25
C TRP A 81 0.96 0.58 -1.22
N ASP A 82 0.80 0.30 -2.51
CA ASP A 82 1.86 0.39 -3.52
C ASP A 82 2.13 1.83 -4.01
N ARG A 83 2.33 2.77 -3.08
CA ARG A 83 2.64 4.17 -3.36
C ARG A 83 4.13 4.49 -3.23
N PRO A 84 4.68 5.40 -4.08
CA PRO A 84 6.09 5.78 -4.02
C PRO A 84 6.55 6.24 -2.63
N GLU A 85 5.74 7.06 -1.96
CA GLU A 85 6.08 7.67 -0.66
C GLU A 85 6.13 6.60 0.43
N LEU A 86 5.11 5.75 0.50
CA LEU A 86 5.06 4.65 1.47
C LEU A 86 6.13 3.59 1.19
N ARG A 87 6.39 3.26 -0.07
CA ARG A 87 7.47 2.33 -0.46
C ARG A 87 8.82 2.79 0.06
N LYS A 88 9.10 4.10 -0.03
CA LYS A 88 10.33 4.68 0.51
C LYS A 88 10.37 4.59 2.04
N ALA A 89 9.31 4.99 2.72
CA ALA A 89 9.23 4.90 4.19
C ALA A 89 9.41 3.45 4.69
N VAL A 90 8.74 2.49 4.06
CA VAL A 90 8.85 1.04 4.36
C VAL A 90 10.27 0.52 4.10
N TRP A 91 10.90 0.95 3.01
CA TRP A 91 12.28 0.58 2.70
C TRP A 91 13.25 1.07 3.77
N ASP A 92 13.15 2.35 4.14
CA ASP A 92 14.02 2.98 5.13
C ASP A 92 13.82 2.34 6.52
N ALA A 93 12.57 2.13 6.94
CA ALA A 93 12.24 1.50 8.21
C ALA A 93 12.71 0.03 8.29
N ARG A 94 12.52 -0.78 7.25
CA ARG A 94 13.08 -2.15 7.20
C ARG A 94 14.61 -2.15 7.20
N GLY A 95 15.22 -1.16 6.53
CA GLY A 95 16.67 -0.94 6.58
C GLY A 95 17.19 -0.69 8.00
N ASN A 96 16.35 -0.08 8.86
CA ASN A 96 16.61 0.18 10.27
C ASN A 96 16.19 -0.97 11.20
N GLY A 97 15.59 -2.05 10.66
CA GLY A 97 15.26 -3.26 11.42
C GLY A 97 13.78 -3.42 11.79
N THR A 98 12.90 -2.48 11.41
CA THR A 98 11.45 -2.58 11.68
C THR A 98 10.83 -3.75 10.91
N GLU A 99 10.03 -4.57 11.61
CA GLU A 99 9.19 -5.59 10.97
C GLU A 99 7.91 -4.96 10.40
N ILE A 100 7.64 -5.15 9.11
CA ILE A 100 6.51 -4.51 8.43
C ILE A 100 5.67 -5.55 7.71
N VAL A 101 4.37 -5.58 8.04
CA VAL A 101 3.36 -6.41 7.38
C VAL A 101 2.30 -5.51 6.75
N LEU A 102 2.17 -5.59 5.43
CA LEU A 102 1.13 -4.89 4.66
C LEU A 102 0.11 -5.90 4.13
N LEU A 103 -1.17 -5.63 4.36
CA LEU A 103 -2.28 -6.47 3.93
C LEU A 103 -3.30 -5.62 3.19
N ASP A 104 -3.77 -6.11 2.05
CA ASP A 104 -4.82 -5.48 1.28
C ASP A 104 -5.90 -6.50 0.94
N ASP A 105 -7.05 -6.34 1.57
CA ASP A 105 -8.24 -7.17 1.30
C ASP A 105 -9.28 -6.44 0.45
N GLY A 106 -8.95 -5.26 -0.12
CA GLY A 106 -9.77 -4.59 -1.12
C GLY A 106 -10.91 -3.71 -0.59
N GLY A 107 -10.99 -3.40 0.70
CA GLY A 107 -12.08 -2.57 1.26
C GLY A 107 -12.14 -1.14 0.73
N LEU A 108 -11.04 -0.63 0.16
CA LEU A 108 -11.03 0.65 -0.55
C LEU A 108 -11.73 0.55 -1.93
N ASP A 109 -11.93 -0.66 -2.47
CA ASP A 109 -12.44 -0.91 -3.82
C ASP A 109 -13.91 -0.62 -4.06
N ASP A 110 -14.70 -0.52 -3.00
CA ASP A 110 -16.12 -0.19 -3.11
C ASP A 110 -16.40 1.31 -2.93
N LEU A 111 -15.40 2.10 -2.54
CA LEU A 111 -15.58 3.52 -2.30
C LEU A 111 -15.66 4.33 -3.61
N PRO A 112 -16.52 5.37 -3.67
CA PRO A 112 -16.49 6.36 -4.74
C PRO A 112 -15.08 6.93 -4.93
N VAL A 113 -14.68 7.17 -6.18
CA VAL A 113 -13.28 7.54 -6.54
C VAL A 113 -12.75 8.70 -5.70
N GLY A 114 -13.53 9.77 -5.51
CA GLY A 114 -13.11 10.93 -4.73
C GLY A 114 -12.88 10.60 -3.25
N GLU A 115 -13.79 9.86 -2.62
CA GLU A 115 -13.67 9.44 -1.23
C GLU A 115 -12.50 8.48 -1.04
N ARG A 116 -12.36 7.51 -1.95
CA ARG A 116 -11.24 6.57 -1.96
C ARG A 116 -9.90 7.30 -1.93
N ILE A 117 -9.70 8.29 -2.80
CA ILE A 117 -8.43 9.04 -2.86
C ILE A 117 -8.13 9.66 -1.50
N VAL A 118 -9.07 10.43 -0.95
CA VAL A 118 -8.90 11.14 0.32
C VAL A 118 -8.68 10.18 1.50
N ARG A 119 -9.48 9.12 1.60
CA ARG A 119 -9.37 8.14 2.68
C ARG A 119 -8.04 7.40 2.62
N HIS A 120 -7.67 6.97 1.42
CA HIS A 120 -6.47 6.19 1.20
C HIS A 120 -5.20 7.01 1.45
N GLU A 121 -5.18 8.28 1.03
CA GLU A 121 -4.09 9.21 1.33
C GLU A 121 -3.92 9.41 2.83
N ARG A 122 -5.01 9.67 3.57
CA ARG A 122 -4.97 9.80 5.05
C ARG A 122 -4.43 8.55 5.74
N ILE A 123 -4.91 7.36 5.36
CA ILE A 123 -4.46 6.09 5.94
C ILE A 123 -2.98 5.87 5.63
N THR A 124 -2.56 6.13 4.38
CA THR A 124 -1.16 6.01 3.96
C THR A 124 -0.27 6.96 4.77
N GLN A 125 -0.69 8.22 4.94
CA GLN A 125 0.07 9.20 5.69
C GLN A 125 0.21 8.80 7.16
N ALA A 126 -0.85 8.28 7.79
CA ALA A 126 -0.76 7.82 9.17
C ALA A 126 0.25 6.67 9.34
N VAL A 127 0.33 5.73 8.39
CA VAL A 127 1.36 4.68 8.40
C VAL A 127 2.76 5.28 8.26
N ILE A 128 2.95 6.24 7.36
CA ILE A 128 4.23 6.95 7.20
C ILE A 128 4.61 7.67 8.51
N ASP A 129 3.68 8.37 9.14
CA ASP A 129 3.93 9.08 10.39
C ASP A 129 4.33 8.14 11.54
N GLU A 130 3.77 6.93 11.60
CA GLU A 130 4.18 5.89 12.56
C GLU A 130 5.57 5.32 12.25
N LEU A 131 5.90 5.12 10.98
CA LEU A 131 7.22 4.69 10.54
C LEU A 131 8.30 5.75 10.83
N ASP A 132 7.99 7.02 10.59
CA ASP A 132 8.90 8.15 10.83
C ASP A 132 9.18 8.35 12.33
N ARG A 133 8.21 8.03 13.19
CA ARG A 133 8.41 7.94 14.64
C ARG A 133 9.30 6.76 15.04
N GLY A 134 9.63 5.85 14.13
CA GLY A 134 10.26 4.55 14.38
C GLY A 134 9.27 3.55 14.98
N CYS A 135 9.50 2.25 14.89
CA CYS A 135 8.77 1.23 15.65
C CYS A 135 9.50 -0.10 15.51
N ASP A 136 9.20 -1.05 16.40
CA ASP A 136 9.75 -2.41 16.33
C ASP A 136 9.01 -3.20 15.25
N ARG A 137 7.67 -3.08 15.24
CA ARG A 137 6.81 -3.77 14.29
C ARG A 137 5.59 -2.93 13.94
N ILE A 138 5.16 -2.99 12.69
CA ILE A 138 3.90 -2.38 12.24
C ILE A 138 3.15 -3.33 11.30
N THR A 139 1.85 -3.46 11.54
CA THR A 139 0.93 -4.19 10.66
C THR A 139 -0.14 -3.22 10.19
N ALA A 140 -0.15 -2.92 8.89
CA ALA A 140 -1.18 -2.09 8.26
C ALA A 140 -2.05 -2.95 7.34
N ARG A 141 -3.36 -2.90 7.56
CA ARG A 141 -4.34 -3.72 6.84
C ARG A 141 -5.46 -2.86 6.31
N ILE A 142 -5.67 -2.89 4.99
CA ILE A 142 -6.95 -2.48 4.39
C ILE A 142 -7.91 -3.64 4.60
N MET A 143 -9.05 -3.35 5.22
CA MET A 143 -10.02 -4.37 5.61
C MET A 143 -10.77 -4.91 4.39
N PRO A 144 -11.39 -6.10 4.46
CA PRO A 144 -12.31 -6.55 3.42
C PRO A 144 -13.52 -5.60 3.29
N PRO A 145 -14.18 -5.57 2.13
CA PRO A 145 -15.40 -4.79 1.95
C PRO A 145 -16.49 -5.09 2.99
N GLY A 146 -17.26 -4.06 3.37
CA GLY A 146 -18.39 -4.18 4.29
C GLY A 146 -18.04 -4.23 5.79
N ARG A 147 -16.78 -4.03 6.16
CA ARG A 147 -16.36 -3.83 7.56
C ARG A 147 -16.66 -2.41 8.03
N THR A 148 -16.80 -2.21 9.34
CA THR A 148 -17.00 -0.87 9.93
C THR A 148 -15.73 -0.02 9.76
N GLU A 149 -14.58 -0.63 9.98
CA GLU A 149 -13.27 -0.05 9.76
C GLU A 149 -12.83 -0.31 8.32
N LEU A 150 -12.29 0.72 7.68
CA LEU A 150 -11.70 0.69 6.36
C LEU A 150 -10.26 0.17 6.39
N ALA A 151 -9.52 0.52 7.45
CA ALA A 151 -8.17 0.04 7.69
C ALA A 151 -7.87 -0.03 9.19
N THR A 152 -6.92 -0.89 9.55
CA THR A 152 -6.34 -0.97 10.89
C THR A 152 -4.83 -0.88 10.80
N VAL A 153 -4.22 -0.10 11.69
CA VAL A 153 -2.77 -0.04 11.84
C VAL A 153 -2.44 -0.43 13.27
N VAL A 154 -1.65 -1.49 13.45
CA VAL A 154 -1.16 -1.94 14.75
C VAL A 154 0.33 -1.67 14.79
N VAL A 155 0.77 -0.90 15.78
CA VAL A 155 2.17 -0.49 15.97
C VAL A 155 2.66 -1.06 17.28
N GLU A 156 3.82 -1.71 17.25
CA GLU A 156 4.54 -2.17 18.43
C GLU A 156 5.80 -1.32 18.59
N ARG A 157 5.95 -0.73 19.77
CA ARG A 157 7.06 0.17 20.11
C ARG A 157 7.41 -0.01 21.57
N ASP A 158 8.66 -0.40 21.85
CA ASP A 158 9.17 -0.58 23.21
C ASP A 158 8.31 -1.56 24.04
N GLY A 159 7.74 -2.58 23.38
CA GLY A 159 6.81 -3.55 23.98
C GLY A 159 5.39 -3.04 24.23
N ILE A 160 5.08 -1.80 23.85
CA ILE A 160 3.73 -1.23 23.89
C ILE A 160 3.08 -1.44 22.52
N THR A 161 1.85 -1.94 22.52
CA THR A 161 1.04 -2.10 21.31
C THR A 161 -0.03 -1.01 21.24
N GLU A 162 -0.01 -0.23 20.17
CA GLU A 162 -1.00 0.79 19.86
C GLU A 162 -1.78 0.38 18.60
N ARG A 163 -3.07 0.69 18.57
CA ARG A 163 -3.94 0.38 17.43
C ARG A 163 -4.68 1.63 16.98
N LEU A 164 -4.60 1.90 15.69
CA LEU A 164 -5.32 2.97 15.02
C LEU A 164 -6.36 2.35 14.09
N ASP A 165 -7.62 2.66 14.32
CA ASP A 165 -8.73 2.24 13.47
C ASP A 165 -9.18 3.41 12.59
N PHE A 166 -9.34 3.14 11.30
CA PHE A 166 -9.77 4.13 10.33
C PHE A 166 -11.16 3.76 9.84
N ASP A 167 -12.18 4.50 10.27
CA ASP A 167 -13.56 4.25 9.84
C ASP A 167 -13.85 4.84 8.44
N HIS A 168 -15.08 4.60 7.98
CA HIS A 168 -15.59 5.15 6.71
C HIS A 168 -15.88 6.65 6.78
N ALA A 169 -16.08 7.23 7.97
CA ALA A 169 -16.38 8.64 8.21
C ALA A 169 -15.13 9.54 8.24
N GLY A 170 -13.94 8.96 8.39
CA GLY A 170 -12.68 9.68 8.51
C GLY A 170 -12.17 9.86 9.92
N GLY A 171 -12.85 9.28 10.92
CA GLY A 171 -12.35 9.18 12.27
C GLY A 171 -11.09 8.33 12.31
N VAL A 172 -10.18 8.70 13.19
CA VAL A 172 -9.28 7.75 13.81
C VAL A 172 -9.88 7.56 15.20
N ASP A 173 -10.32 6.36 15.54
CA ASP A 173 -10.75 6.06 16.91
C ASP A 173 -9.55 5.49 17.67
N PRO A 174 -8.93 6.26 18.57
CA PRO A 174 -7.91 5.76 19.46
C PRO A 174 -8.58 5.05 20.64
N GLU A 175 -9.16 3.86 20.43
CA GLU A 175 -9.55 2.99 21.56
C GLU A 175 -8.73 1.68 21.59
N ALA A 176 -7.72 1.77 22.46
CA ALA A 176 -7.14 0.82 23.41
C ALA A 176 -7.49 -0.66 23.24
N GLY A 177 -6.66 -1.36 22.47
CA GLY A 177 -6.48 -2.80 22.64
C GLY A 177 -5.23 -3.07 23.47
N GLU A 178 -5.27 -2.92 24.80
CA GLU A 178 -4.28 -3.56 25.67
C GLU A 178 -4.49 -5.07 25.57
N THR A 179 -3.80 -5.73 24.64
CA THR A 179 -3.66 -7.19 24.69
C THR A 179 -2.54 -7.50 25.67
N SER A 180 -2.91 -7.61 26.94
CA SER A 180 -2.05 -8.16 27.97
C SER A 180 -1.60 -9.57 27.58
N GLY A 181 -0.31 -9.71 27.32
CA GLY A 181 0.36 -11.00 27.20
C GLY A 181 0.34 -11.72 28.54
N GLY A 182 -0.73 -12.47 28.80
CA GLY A 182 -0.82 -13.40 29.92
C GLY A 182 0.03 -14.63 29.69
N SER A 183 1.30 -14.56 30.07
CA SER A 183 2.12 -15.75 30.34
C SER A 183 1.45 -16.57 31.44
N GLY A 184 0.95 -17.75 31.09
CA GLY A 184 0.37 -18.73 31.99
C GLY A 184 1.06 -20.08 31.82
N VAL A 185 2.30 -20.18 32.29
CA VAL A 185 2.89 -21.47 32.66
C VAL A 185 2.27 -21.86 34.01
N SER A 186 1.50 -22.94 34.03
CA SER A 186 1.46 -23.97 35.09
C SER A 186 0.32 -24.95 34.86
N GLY A 187 0.67 -26.23 34.78
CA GLY A 187 -0.23 -27.39 34.61
C GLY A 187 0.56 -28.58 34.11
#